data_AF-A0AA38J343-F1
#
_entry.id   AF-A0AA38J343-F1
#
_cell.length_a   1.000
_cell.length_b   1.000
_cell.length_c   1.000
_cell.angle_alpha   90.00
_cell.angle_beta   90.00
_cell.angle_gamma   90.00
#
_symmetry.space_group_name_H-M   'P 1'
#
loop_
_entity.id
_entity.type
_entity.pdbx_description
1 polymer ?
#
loop_
_entity_poly.entity_id
_entity_poly.type
_entity_poly.pdbx_seq_one_letter_code
_entity_poly.pdbx_strand_id
1 'polypeptide(L)'
;HTEPELTSVTVYPLSPVDQIRDLSNARSPSEGDETFVLKMADGKTVTFKQSDVRTPNQVSFATDISRLNRVWDDESPDWDPVDCGTRLLSINGVPIALRYWRNVYSGKKDKRWRGIKGIWTEWKFVVERYRLSTPEVFWDRFSLATGERCNWKAICDALREERAIYNKELADAAKLEYGDNFHKFFSNRGKVMIDVSAIAHRYLALKNTMEVD
;
A
#
# COMPACT_ATOMS: atom_id res chain seq x y z
N HIS A 1 44.40 -6.34 -2.35
CA HIS A 1 43.26 -5.95 -3.17
C HIS A 1 42.02 -6.45 -2.47
N THR A 2 41.23 -5.54 -1.91
CA THR A 2 40.03 -5.85 -1.15
C THR A 2 38.84 -5.76 -2.10
N GLU A 3 38.15 -6.87 -2.32
CA GLU A 3 36.87 -6.92 -3.04
C GLU A 3 35.82 -6.13 -2.23
N PRO A 4 34.99 -5.28 -2.85
CA PRO A 4 33.86 -4.69 -2.16
C PRO A 4 32.74 -5.74 -2.03
N GLU A 5 32.38 -6.08 -0.79
CA GLU A 5 31.15 -6.80 -0.48
C GLU A 5 29.94 -6.05 -1.05
N LEU A 6 29.23 -6.71 -1.95
CA LEU A 6 27.88 -6.34 -2.37
C LEU A 6 26.96 -6.43 -1.14
N THR A 7 26.64 -5.28 -0.57
CA THR A 7 25.62 -5.15 0.46
C THR A 7 24.30 -5.68 -0.10
N SER A 8 23.72 -6.63 0.62
CA SER A 8 22.45 -7.26 0.28
C SER A 8 21.34 -6.21 0.24
N VAL A 9 20.94 -5.84 -0.98
CA VAL A 9 19.75 -5.01 -1.22
C VAL A 9 18.57 -5.80 -0.70
N THR A 10 17.92 -5.29 0.34
CA THR A 10 16.69 -5.86 0.87
C THR A 10 15.64 -5.73 -0.22
N VAL A 11 15.34 -6.85 -0.88
CA VAL A 11 14.27 -6.96 -1.87
C VAL A 11 12.98 -6.59 -1.14
N TYR A 12 12.38 -5.46 -1.50
CA TYR A 12 11.02 -5.14 -1.09
C TYR A 12 10.10 -6.00 -1.93
N PRO A 13 9.52 -7.10 -1.41
CA PRO A 13 8.55 -7.85 -2.18
C PRO A 13 7.40 -6.92 -2.54
N LEU A 14 6.86 -7.08 -3.75
CA LEU A 14 5.56 -6.49 -4.08
C LEU A 14 4.57 -6.85 -2.97
N SER A 15 3.98 -5.83 -2.36
CA SER A 15 2.87 -5.99 -1.43
C SER A 15 1.80 -6.91 -2.05
N PRO A 16 1.39 -8.00 -1.39
CA PRO A 16 0.30 -8.86 -1.86
C PRO A 16 -1.00 -8.10 -2.17
N VAL A 17 -1.16 -6.89 -1.60
CA VAL A 17 -2.34 -6.04 -1.80
C VAL A 17 -2.45 -5.47 -3.22
N ASP A 18 -1.34 -5.34 -3.97
CA ASP A 18 -1.41 -4.95 -5.38
C ASP A 18 -1.91 -6.09 -6.30
N GLN A 19 -2.04 -7.32 -5.76
CA GLN A 19 -2.66 -8.48 -6.42
C GLN A 19 -4.17 -8.54 -6.23
N ILE A 20 -4.77 -7.74 -5.34
CA ILE A 20 -6.23 -7.63 -5.19
C ILE A 20 -6.77 -6.69 -6.28
N ARG A 21 -6.61 -7.10 -7.53
CA ARG A 21 -7.24 -6.47 -8.70
C ARG A 21 -8.56 -7.11 -9.11
N ASP A 22 -9.00 -8.15 -8.41
CA ASP A 22 -10.30 -8.79 -8.65
C ASP A 22 -11.34 -8.36 -7.60
N LEU A 23 -11.95 -7.21 -7.86
CA LEU A 23 -13.36 -7.04 -7.53
C LEU A 23 -14.08 -6.79 -8.86
N SER A 24 -14.65 -7.87 -9.39
CA SER A 24 -15.64 -7.83 -10.44
C SER A 24 -16.84 -7.00 -9.94
N ASN A 25 -16.85 -5.72 -10.27
CA ASN A 25 -18.05 -4.90 -10.15
C ASN A 25 -19.07 -5.39 -11.19
N ALA A 26 -19.87 -6.40 -10.83
CA ALA A 26 -21.07 -6.75 -11.57
C ALA A 26 -22.03 -5.54 -11.52
N ARG A 27 -22.29 -4.95 -12.68
CA ARG A 27 -22.98 -3.68 -12.84
C ARG A 27 -24.41 -3.92 -13.32
N SER A 28 -25.39 -3.54 -12.51
CA SER A 28 -26.79 -3.37 -12.94
C SER A 28 -27.12 -1.88 -13.02
N PRO A 29 -27.73 -1.38 -14.11
CA PRO A 29 -28.08 0.02 -14.24
C PRO A 29 -29.47 0.28 -13.64
N SER A 30 -29.51 0.85 -12.44
CA SER A 30 -30.71 1.50 -11.89
C SER A 30 -30.29 2.68 -11.02
N GLU A 31 -30.99 3.81 -11.12
CA GLU A 31 -30.82 5.04 -10.31
C GLU A 31 -31.22 4.86 -8.84
N GLY A 32 -30.85 3.73 -8.24
CA GLY A 32 -30.84 3.53 -6.79
C GLY A 32 -29.43 3.78 -6.24
N ASP A 33 -29.32 4.08 -4.95
CA ASP A 33 -28.04 4.11 -4.23
C ASP A 33 -27.20 2.88 -4.61
N GLU A 34 -26.06 3.12 -5.26
CA GLU A 34 -25.14 2.06 -5.65
C GLU A 34 -24.69 1.31 -4.39
N THR A 35 -24.97 0.01 -4.36
CA THR A 35 -24.54 -0.88 -3.29
C THR A 35 -23.18 -1.47 -3.64
N PHE A 36 -22.26 -1.37 -2.70
CA PHE A 36 -20.90 -1.89 -2.77
C PHE A 36 -20.76 -3.12 -1.87
N VAL A 37 -19.90 -4.05 -2.26
CA VAL A 37 -19.55 -5.23 -1.47
C VAL A 37 -18.05 -5.22 -1.22
N LEU A 38 -17.66 -5.16 0.06
CA LEU A 38 -16.29 -5.35 0.51
C LEU A 38 -16.11 -6.78 1.00
N LYS A 39 -15.14 -7.50 0.44
CA LYS A 39 -14.71 -8.81 0.94
C LYS A 39 -13.51 -8.62 1.87
N MET A 40 -13.65 -9.06 3.11
CA MET A 40 -12.60 -9.05 4.13
C MET A 40 -11.81 -10.36 4.08
N ALA A 41 -10.67 -10.40 4.76
CA ALA A 41 -9.75 -11.53 4.65
C ALA A 41 -10.28 -12.82 5.31
N ASP A 42 -11.06 -12.67 6.38
CA ASP A 42 -11.78 -13.77 7.02
C ASP A 42 -12.93 -14.35 6.16
N GLY A 43 -13.09 -13.87 4.93
CA GLY A 43 -14.13 -14.27 3.99
C GLY A 43 -15.48 -13.60 4.22
N LYS A 44 -15.65 -12.81 5.29
CA LYS A 44 -16.87 -12.04 5.51
C LYS A 44 -17.01 -10.97 4.44
N THR A 45 -18.26 -10.66 4.10
CA THR A 45 -18.59 -9.59 3.17
C THR A 45 -19.40 -8.52 3.89
N VAL A 46 -19.04 -7.26 3.64
CA VAL A 46 -19.78 -6.10 4.11
C VAL A 46 -20.45 -5.46 2.91
N THR A 47 -21.78 -5.48 2.91
CA THR A 47 -22.59 -4.80 1.90
C THR A 47 -22.97 -3.42 2.42
N PHE A 48 -22.72 -2.37 1.63
CA PHE A 48 -22.92 -0.99 2.07
C PHE A 48 -23.19 -0.04 0.91
N LYS A 49 -23.87 1.07 1.20
CA LYS A 49 -24.02 2.20 0.31
C LYS A 49 -22.99 3.27 0.63
N GLN A 50 -22.71 4.15 -0.33
CA GLN A 50 -21.78 5.27 -0.10
C GLN A 50 -22.23 6.20 1.06
N SER A 51 -23.56 6.29 1.29
CA SER A 51 -24.18 7.01 2.40
C SER A 51 -23.90 6.40 3.78
N ASP A 52 -23.63 5.10 3.84
CA ASP A 52 -23.36 4.37 5.09
C ASP A 52 -21.91 4.61 5.56
N VAL A 53 -21.05 5.00 4.62
CA VAL A 53 -19.65 5.34 4.89
C VAL A 53 -19.61 6.73 5.51
N ARG A 54 -19.02 6.84 6.69
CA ARG A 54 -18.83 8.12 7.37
C ARG A 54 -17.63 8.87 6.79
N THR A 55 -17.56 10.18 6.98
CA THR A 55 -16.30 10.89 6.72
C THR A 55 -15.27 10.42 7.75
N PRO A 56 -14.06 10.01 7.32
CA PRO A 56 -13.05 9.56 8.26
C PRO A 56 -12.67 10.71 9.19
N ASN A 57 -12.53 10.40 10.48
CA ASN A 57 -12.00 11.35 11.46
C ASN A 57 -10.58 11.77 11.05
N GLN A 58 -10.13 12.94 11.52
CA GLN A 58 -8.71 13.26 11.45
C GLN A 58 -7.95 12.31 12.38
N VAL A 59 -7.30 11.32 11.78
CA VAL A 59 -6.52 10.30 12.48
C VAL A 59 -5.05 10.58 12.22
N SER A 60 -4.24 10.52 13.27
CA SER A 60 -2.79 10.58 13.18
C SER A 60 -2.18 9.38 13.91
N PHE A 61 -1.14 8.82 13.31
CA PHE A 61 -0.30 7.77 13.90
C PHE A 61 1.15 8.23 14.08
N ALA A 62 1.40 9.53 13.96
CA ALA A 62 2.75 10.09 13.96
C ALA A 62 3.58 9.73 15.20
N THR A 63 2.91 9.46 16.33
CA THR A 63 3.54 9.12 17.61
C THR A 63 3.33 7.66 18.03
N ASP A 64 2.55 6.87 17.27
CA ASP A 64 2.17 5.51 17.64
C ASP A 64 2.03 4.61 16.40
N ILE A 65 3.18 4.22 15.85
CA ILE A 65 3.27 3.30 14.71
C ILE A 65 2.78 1.90 15.09
N SER A 66 2.95 1.49 16.35
CA SER A 66 2.45 0.20 16.82
C SER A 66 0.92 0.14 16.75
N ARG A 67 0.21 1.22 17.12
CA ARG A 67 -1.24 1.33 16.90
C ARG A 67 -1.59 1.27 15.42
N LEU A 68 -0.84 1.97 14.56
CA LEU A 68 -1.05 1.89 13.11
C LEU A 68 -0.98 0.44 12.62
N ASN A 69 0.00 -0.34 13.07
CA ASN A 69 0.13 -1.76 12.73
C ASN A 69 -1.11 -2.58 13.15
N ARG A 70 -1.63 -2.33 14.36
CA ARG A 70 -2.81 -3.04 14.92
C ARG A 70 -4.12 -2.75 14.20
N VAL A 71 -4.23 -1.59 13.55
CA VAL A 71 -5.47 -1.19 12.83
C VAL A 71 -5.33 -1.22 11.31
N TRP A 72 -4.17 -1.66 10.81
CA TRP A 72 -3.91 -1.72 9.37
C TRP A 72 -4.65 -2.86 8.67
N ASP A 73 -4.66 -4.04 9.31
CA ASP A 73 -4.93 -5.31 8.65
C ASP A 73 -5.64 -6.27 9.60
N ASP A 74 -6.78 -6.81 9.16
CA ASP A 74 -7.61 -7.76 9.89
C ASP A 74 -7.06 -9.20 9.87
N GLU A 75 -6.02 -9.47 9.06
CA GLU A 75 -5.28 -10.75 9.08
C GLU A 75 -4.16 -10.77 10.14
N SER A 76 -3.82 -9.60 10.69
CA SER A 76 -2.73 -9.47 11.64
C SER A 76 -3.11 -10.13 12.98
N PRO A 77 -2.21 -10.90 13.63
CA PRO A 77 -2.45 -11.39 14.98
C PRO A 77 -2.64 -10.23 15.99
N ASP A 78 -2.05 -9.06 15.71
CA ASP A 78 -2.21 -7.86 16.54
C ASP A 78 -3.43 -7.01 16.16
N TRP A 79 -4.34 -7.52 15.32
CA TRP A 79 -5.52 -6.79 14.87
C TRP A 79 -6.38 -6.32 16.05
N ASP A 80 -6.67 -5.02 16.11
CA ASP A 80 -7.52 -4.39 17.12
C ASP A 80 -8.84 -3.90 16.50
N PRO A 81 -9.87 -4.79 16.42
CA PRO A 81 -11.16 -4.43 15.85
C PRO A 81 -11.90 -3.38 16.69
N VAL A 82 -11.60 -3.27 17.98
CA VAL A 82 -12.27 -2.33 18.88
C VAL A 82 -11.77 -0.92 18.61
N ASP A 83 -10.45 -0.69 18.59
CA ASP A 83 -9.89 0.62 18.25
C ASP A 83 -10.28 1.02 16.81
N CYS A 84 -10.25 0.07 15.88
CA CYS A 84 -10.67 0.34 14.52
C CYS A 84 -12.15 0.76 14.41
N GLY A 85 -13.07 -0.03 14.97
CA GLY A 85 -14.51 0.22 14.84
C GLY A 85 -15.02 1.44 15.60
N THR A 86 -14.37 1.77 16.73
CA THR A 86 -14.77 2.89 17.60
C THR A 86 -14.13 4.22 17.23
N ARG A 87 -12.84 4.21 16.82
CA ARG A 87 -12.07 5.44 16.57
C ARG A 87 -11.84 5.74 15.10
N LEU A 88 -11.91 4.73 14.23
CA LEU A 88 -11.64 4.87 12.79
C LEU A 88 -12.92 4.76 11.98
N LEU A 89 -13.23 3.56 11.47
CA LEU A 89 -14.36 3.33 10.59
C LEU A 89 -15.05 2.02 10.95
N SER A 90 -16.36 2.11 11.14
CA SER A 90 -17.27 0.97 11.14
C SER A 90 -18.40 1.22 10.14
N ILE A 91 -18.76 0.18 9.41
CA ILE A 91 -19.87 0.17 8.46
C ILE A 91 -20.85 -0.90 8.93
N ASN A 92 -22.10 -0.52 9.21
CA ASN A 92 -23.12 -1.44 9.72
C ASN A 92 -22.67 -2.23 10.97
N GLY A 93 -21.90 -1.59 11.85
CA GLY A 93 -21.36 -2.21 13.07
C GLY A 93 -20.11 -3.08 12.86
N VAL A 94 -19.64 -3.24 11.63
CA VAL A 94 -18.43 -4.02 11.30
C VAL A 94 -17.22 -3.08 11.24
N PRO A 95 -16.16 -3.32 12.05
CA PRO A 95 -14.90 -2.58 11.96
C PRO A 95 -14.19 -2.78 10.61
N ILE A 96 -13.69 -1.70 10.02
CA ILE A 96 -13.05 -1.74 8.69
C ILE A 96 -11.57 -1.35 8.78
N ALA A 97 -10.69 -2.34 8.66
CA ALA A 97 -9.24 -2.16 8.65
C ALA A 97 -8.76 -1.14 7.62
N LEU A 98 -7.69 -0.41 7.93
CA LEU A 98 -7.19 0.67 7.05
C LEU A 98 -6.83 0.18 5.64
N ARG A 99 -6.34 -1.05 5.47
CA ARG A 99 -6.02 -1.62 4.15
C ARG A 99 -7.19 -1.54 3.15
N TYR A 100 -8.43 -1.63 3.64
CA TYR A 100 -9.64 -1.59 2.81
C TYR A 100 -10.16 -0.19 2.51
N TRP A 101 -9.59 0.86 3.10
CA TRP A 101 -10.11 2.23 2.92
C TRP A 101 -10.05 2.68 1.47
N ARG A 102 -9.05 2.21 0.71
CA ARG A 102 -9.02 2.42 -0.74
C ARG A 102 -10.27 1.85 -1.41
N ASN A 103 -10.67 0.62 -1.09
CA ASN A 103 -11.87 -0.01 -1.68
C ASN A 103 -13.14 0.74 -1.27
N VAL A 104 -13.25 1.13 0.01
CA VAL A 104 -14.43 1.80 0.57
C VAL A 104 -14.64 3.22 0.01
N TYR A 105 -13.55 3.98 -0.15
CA TYR A 105 -13.63 5.38 -0.57
C TYR A 105 -13.33 5.59 -2.07
N SER A 106 -12.88 4.59 -2.84
CA SER A 106 -12.49 4.80 -4.25
C SER A 106 -13.64 4.94 -5.26
N GLY A 107 -14.90 5.05 -4.81
CA GLY A 107 -16.04 5.38 -5.65
C GLY A 107 -15.75 6.62 -6.51
N LYS A 108 -16.17 6.60 -7.79
CA LYS A 108 -15.71 7.52 -8.87
C LYS A 108 -15.86 9.02 -8.58
N LYS A 109 -16.53 9.42 -7.51
CA LYS A 109 -16.75 10.82 -7.13
C LYS A 109 -16.52 11.10 -5.64
N ASP A 110 -15.97 10.17 -4.87
CA ASP A 110 -15.79 10.39 -3.44
C ASP A 110 -14.63 11.37 -3.18
N LYS A 111 -14.98 12.59 -2.78
CA LYS A 111 -14.02 13.65 -2.44
C LYS A 111 -13.22 13.30 -1.17
N ARG A 112 -13.72 12.40 -0.32
CA ARG A 112 -13.03 11.96 0.90
C ARG A 112 -11.76 11.21 0.57
N TRP A 113 -11.80 10.32 -0.44
CA TRP A 113 -10.61 9.59 -0.88
C TRP A 113 -9.50 10.54 -1.32
N ARG A 114 -9.84 11.61 -2.04
CA ARG A 114 -8.86 12.60 -2.49
C ARG A 114 -8.08 13.21 -1.32
N GLY A 115 -8.76 13.52 -0.22
CA GLY A 115 -8.14 14.08 0.99
C GLY A 115 -7.26 13.08 1.73
N ILE A 116 -7.68 11.83 1.83
CA ILE A 116 -6.98 10.82 2.65
C ILE A 116 -5.94 9.98 1.88
N LYS A 117 -6.01 9.92 0.56
CA LYS A 117 -5.15 9.04 -0.26
C LYS A 117 -3.66 9.22 0.02
N GLY A 118 -3.20 10.46 0.20
CA GLY A 118 -1.81 10.78 0.49
C GLY A 118 -1.33 10.17 1.81
N ILE A 119 -2.01 10.50 2.90
CA ILE A 119 -1.67 10.00 4.24
C ILE A 119 -1.90 8.48 4.36
N TRP A 120 -2.93 7.94 3.70
CA TRP A 120 -3.14 6.49 3.63
C TRP A 120 -1.98 5.77 2.94
N THR A 121 -1.41 6.37 1.90
CA THR A 121 -0.25 5.81 1.20
C THR A 121 1.00 5.86 2.09
N GLU A 122 1.19 6.92 2.88
CA GLU A 122 2.25 6.96 3.90
C GLU A 122 2.06 5.86 4.95
N TRP A 123 0.83 5.69 5.47
CA TRP A 123 0.51 4.61 6.40
C TRP A 123 0.85 3.23 5.85
N LYS A 124 0.47 2.95 4.60
CA LYS A 124 0.79 1.70 3.90
C LYS A 124 2.29 1.40 3.99
N PHE A 125 3.11 2.34 3.55
CA PHE A 125 4.55 2.11 3.46
C PHE A 125 5.23 2.05 4.82
N VAL A 126 4.76 2.81 5.80
CA VAL A 126 5.28 2.72 7.17
C VAL A 126 4.97 1.35 7.77
N VAL A 127 3.74 0.83 7.62
CA VAL A 127 3.38 -0.50 8.13
C VAL A 127 4.14 -1.60 7.41
N GLU A 128 4.25 -1.52 6.09
CA GLU A 128 5.04 -2.49 5.31
C GLU A 128 6.47 -2.53 5.81
N ARG A 129 7.13 -1.38 5.99
CA ARG A 129 8.49 -1.36 6.53
C ARG A 129 8.55 -1.87 7.96
N TYR A 130 7.61 -1.49 8.81
CA TYR A 130 7.54 -1.91 10.21
C TYR A 130 7.37 -3.42 10.35
N ARG A 131 6.64 -4.07 9.43
CA ARG A 131 6.43 -5.53 9.40
C ARG A 131 7.55 -6.32 8.77
N LEU A 132 8.43 -5.70 7.98
CA LEU A 132 9.59 -6.37 7.40
C LEU A 132 10.68 -6.71 8.43
N SER A 133 10.58 -6.16 9.64
CA SER A 133 11.52 -6.40 10.73
C SER A 133 10.80 -6.42 12.08
N THR A 134 11.56 -6.53 13.17
CA THR A 134 11.01 -6.30 14.51
C THR A 134 10.90 -4.80 14.79
N PRO A 135 10.10 -4.38 15.79
CA PRO A 135 10.01 -2.99 16.23
C PRO A 135 11.38 -2.40 16.61
N GLU A 136 12.25 -3.19 17.22
CA GLU A 136 13.59 -2.75 17.66
C GLU A 136 14.46 -2.40 16.46
N VAL A 137 14.51 -3.28 15.45
CA VAL A 137 15.26 -3.04 14.20
C VAL A 137 14.71 -1.85 13.44
N PHE A 138 13.37 -1.69 13.42
CA PHE A 138 12.75 -0.53 12.80
C PHE A 138 13.20 0.75 13.50
N TRP A 139 13.15 0.79 14.83
CA TRP A 139 13.52 1.99 15.58
C TRP A 139 15.02 2.25 15.61
N ASP A 140 15.87 1.23 15.54
CA ASP A 140 17.32 1.39 15.36
C ASP A 140 17.61 2.16 14.06
N ARG A 141 16.95 1.78 12.96
CA ARG A 141 17.04 2.48 11.68
C ARG A 141 16.47 3.90 11.72
N PHE A 142 15.37 4.10 12.44
CA PHE A 142 14.63 5.37 12.51
C PHE A 142 14.81 6.08 13.85
N SER A 143 16.04 6.10 14.36
CA SER A 143 16.45 6.95 15.47
C SER A 143 17.65 7.80 15.09
N LEU A 144 17.75 8.97 15.71
CA LEU A 144 18.90 9.85 15.64
C LEU A 144 20.08 9.24 16.40
N ALA A 145 21.29 9.75 16.17
CA ALA A 145 22.49 9.32 16.90
C ALA A 145 22.38 9.51 18.43
N THR A 146 21.48 10.37 18.88
CA THR A 146 21.16 10.58 20.30
C THR A 146 20.27 9.48 20.91
N GLY A 147 19.77 8.54 20.10
CA GLY A 147 18.79 7.52 20.49
C GLY A 147 17.33 7.99 20.43
N GLU A 148 17.07 9.25 20.06
CA GLU A 148 15.71 9.77 19.90
C GLU A 148 15.09 9.29 18.58
N ARG A 149 13.83 8.82 18.64
CA ARG A 149 13.10 8.36 17.44
C ARG A 149 12.86 9.49 16.46
N CYS A 150 13.05 9.22 15.17
CA CYS A 150 12.70 10.13 14.09
C CYS A 150 11.20 10.47 14.11
N ASN A 151 10.86 11.70 13.79
CA ASN A 151 9.46 12.09 13.61
C ASN A 151 8.86 11.46 12.34
N TRP A 152 7.52 11.45 12.27
CA TRP A 152 6.77 10.88 11.15
C TRP A 152 7.24 11.35 9.77
N LYS A 153 7.52 12.65 9.64
CA LYS A 153 7.95 13.24 8.38
C LYS A 153 9.30 12.68 7.95
N ALA A 154 10.27 12.62 8.86
CA ALA A 154 11.59 12.06 8.60
C ALA A 154 11.51 10.58 8.17
N ILE A 155 10.67 9.78 8.85
CA ILE A 155 10.43 8.38 8.47
C ILE A 155 9.85 8.31 7.05
N CYS A 156 8.79 9.08 6.76
CA CYS A 156 8.15 9.07 5.45
C CYS A 156 9.08 9.53 4.32
N ASP A 157 9.91 10.55 4.57
CA ASP A 157 10.86 11.08 3.60
C ASP A 157 11.97 10.05 3.28
N ALA A 158 12.53 9.41 4.30
CA ALA A 158 13.48 8.30 4.13
C ALA A 158 12.86 7.14 3.33
N LEU A 159 11.64 6.72 3.66
CA LEU A 159 10.96 5.65 2.92
C LEU A 159 10.63 6.04 1.47
N ARG A 160 10.35 7.32 1.19
CA ARG A 160 10.16 7.80 -0.20
C ARG A 160 11.45 7.70 -0.98
N GLU A 161 12.57 8.09 -0.38
CA GLU A 161 13.89 8.01 -1.01
C GLU A 161 14.28 6.56 -1.29
N GLU A 162 14.13 5.66 -0.31
CA GLU A 162 14.39 4.22 -0.49
C GLU A 162 13.57 3.64 -1.65
N ARG A 163 12.28 3.99 -1.75
CA ARG A 163 11.44 3.55 -2.89
C ARG A 163 11.83 4.18 -4.21
N ALA A 164 12.28 5.44 -4.21
CA ALA A 164 12.71 6.11 -5.44
C ALA A 164 13.97 5.43 -6.00
N ILE A 165 14.91 5.08 -5.13
CA ILE A 165 16.12 4.33 -5.48
C ILE A 165 15.74 2.95 -6.02
N TYR A 166 14.95 2.18 -5.27
CA TYR A 166 14.55 0.83 -5.67
C TYR A 166 13.78 0.80 -7.01
N ASN A 167 12.83 1.72 -7.20
CA ASN A 167 12.10 1.82 -8.46
C ASN A 167 13.01 2.18 -9.63
N LYS A 168 14.04 3.01 -9.39
CA LYS A 168 15.02 3.35 -10.42
C LYS A 168 15.85 2.14 -10.81
N GLU A 169 16.38 1.39 -9.85
CA GLU A 169 17.13 0.17 -10.09
C GLU A 169 16.33 -0.85 -10.90
N LEU A 170 15.05 -1.07 -10.54
CA LEU A 170 14.16 -1.96 -11.29
C LEU A 170 13.86 -1.45 -12.70
N ALA A 171 13.65 -0.15 -12.88
CA ALA A 171 13.39 0.41 -14.19
C ALA A 171 14.62 0.33 -15.10
N ASP A 172 15.82 0.51 -14.54
CA ASP A 172 17.07 0.37 -15.29
C ASP A 172 17.36 -1.10 -15.62
N ALA A 173 17.08 -2.03 -14.68
CA ALA A 173 17.13 -3.47 -14.94
C ALA A 173 16.15 -3.88 -16.06
N ALA A 174 14.92 -3.37 -16.03
CA ALA A 174 13.92 -3.62 -17.08
C ALA A 174 14.38 -3.13 -18.45
N LYS A 175 14.97 -1.94 -18.53
CA LYS A 175 15.52 -1.41 -19.79
C LYS A 175 16.68 -2.26 -20.30
N LEU A 176 17.57 -2.71 -19.40
CA LEU A 176 18.70 -3.55 -19.75
C LEU A 176 18.25 -4.92 -20.27
N GLU A 177 17.33 -5.58 -19.56
CA GLU A 177 16.86 -6.92 -19.90
C GLU A 177 16.05 -6.96 -21.19
N TYR A 178 15.13 -6.01 -21.38
CA TYR A 178 14.23 -6.03 -22.53
C TYR A 178 14.83 -5.32 -23.75
N GLY A 179 15.83 -4.44 -23.57
CA GLY A 179 16.56 -3.76 -24.64
C GLY A 179 15.64 -3.23 -25.73
N ASP A 180 15.86 -3.68 -26.97
CA ASP A 180 15.08 -3.29 -28.14
C ASP A 180 13.59 -3.65 -28.03
N ASN A 181 13.26 -4.69 -27.27
CA ASN A 181 11.88 -5.13 -27.01
C ASN A 181 11.21 -4.35 -25.88
N PHE A 182 11.86 -3.40 -25.22
CA PHE A 182 11.28 -2.64 -24.10
C PHE A 182 9.92 -2.03 -24.46
N HIS A 183 9.81 -1.41 -25.64
CA HIS A 183 8.58 -0.79 -26.11
C HIS A 183 7.39 -1.78 -26.23
N LYS A 184 7.65 -3.08 -26.45
CA LYS A 184 6.61 -4.11 -26.57
C LYS A 184 5.95 -4.42 -25.24
N PHE A 185 6.72 -4.43 -24.15
CA PHE A 185 6.26 -4.85 -22.82
C PHE A 185 5.91 -3.67 -21.91
N PHE A 186 6.56 -2.53 -22.12
CA PHE A 186 6.48 -1.31 -21.32
C PHE A 186 5.83 -0.16 -22.10
N SER A 187 4.64 -0.41 -22.63
CA SER A 187 3.81 0.60 -23.28
C SER A 187 2.40 0.60 -22.69
N ASN A 188 1.80 1.78 -22.60
CA ASN A 188 0.41 1.97 -22.21
C ASN A 188 -0.31 2.78 -23.28
N ARG A 189 -1.38 2.23 -23.86
CA ARG A 189 -2.14 2.84 -24.98
C ARG A 189 -1.23 3.29 -26.14
N GLY A 190 -0.27 2.44 -26.51
CA GLY A 190 0.67 2.68 -27.62
C GLY A 190 1.79 3.68 -27.31
N LYS A 191 1.86 4.24 -26.09
CA LYS A 191 2.95 5.13 -25.66
C LYS A 191 3.91 4.38 -24.74
N VAL A 192 5.20 4.48 -25.03
CA VAL A 192 6.26 3.92 -24.17
C VAL A 192 6.20 4.59 -22.81
N MET A 193 6.32 3.78 -21.76
CA MET A 193 6.30 4.25 -20.38
C MET A 193 7.58 5.02 -20.08
N ILE A 194 7.43 6.20 -19.46
CA ILE A 194 8.54 7.06 -19.01
C ILE A 194 8.64 7.16 -17.49
N ASP A 195 7.54 6.91 -16.79
CA ASP A 195 7.48 7.01 -15.33
C ASP A 195 8.20 5.81 -14.70
N VAL A 196 9.21 6.10 -13.87
CA VAL A 196 10.10 5.10 -13.28
C VAL A 196 9.33 4.11 -12.39
N SER A 197 8.39 4.60 -11.58
CA SER A 197 7.58 3.74 -10.71
C SER A 197 6.67 2.83 -11.54
N ALA A 198 6.06 3.36 -12.59
CA ALA A 198 5.20 2.58 -13.47
C ALA A 198 5.99 1.49 -14.22
N ILE A 199 7.21 1.79 -14.68
CA ILE A 199 8.11 0.80 -15.30
C ILE A 199 8.46 -0.29 -14.28
N ALA A 200 8.91 0.09 -13.08
CA ALA A 200 9.28 -0.85 -12.02
C ALA A 200 8.12 -1.81 -11.67
N HIS A 201 6.91 -1.29 -11.49
CA HIS A 201 5.73 -2.11 -11.20
C HIS A 201 5.40 -3.07 -12.35
N ARG A 202 5.53 -2.62 -13.60
CA ARG A 202 5.29 -3.46 -14.78
C ARG A 202 6.34 -4.57 -14.88
N TYR A 203 7.59 -4.26 -14.56
CA TYR A 203 8.70 -5.22 -14.61
C TYR A 203 8.50 -6.34 -13.58
N LEU A 204 8.19 -5.99 -12.33
CA LEU A 204 7.91 -6.99 -11.28
C LEU A 204 6.69 -7.85 -11.61
N ALA A 205 5.64 -7.26 -12.19
CA ALA A 205 4.47 -8.03 -12.63
C ALA A 205 4.83 -9.06 -13.71
N LEU A 206 5.70 -8.71 -14.66
CA LEU A 206 6.18 -9.64 -15.69
C LEU A 206 7.04 -10.76 -15.09
N LYS A 207 7.93 -10.44 -14.14
CA LYS A 207 8.74 -11.45 -13.45
C LYS A 207 7.89 -12.45 -12.68
N ASN A 208 6.91 -11.97 -11.92
CA ASN A 208 6.02 -12.85 -11.16
C ASN A 208 5.15 -13.74 -12.06
N THR A 209 4.82 -13.31 -13.28
CA THR A 209 4.10 -14.17 -14.23
C THR A 209 4.98 -15.23 -14.90
N MET A 210 6.31 -15.05 -14.90
CA MET A 210 7.25 -15.99 -15.53
C MET A 210 7.78 -17.07 -14.57
N GLU A 211 7.60 -16.91 -13.26
CA GLU A 211 7.99 -17.91 -12.25
C GLU A 211 6.90 -18.96 -11.95
N VAL A 212 5.71 -18.84 -12.56
CA VAL A 212 4.55 -19.72 -12.31
C VAL A 212 4.34 -20.74 -13.46
N ASP A 213 5.20 -20.74 -14.47
CA ASP A 213 5.25 -21.73 -15.56
C ASP A 213 6.51 -22.62 -15.44
#